data_AF-A0AAD8IHB5-F1
#
_entry.id   AF-A0AAD8IHB5-F1
#
_cell.length_a   1.000
_cell.length_b   1.000
_cell.length_c   1.000
_cell.angle_alpha   90.00
_cell.angle_beta   90.00
_cell.angle_gamma   90.00
#
_symmetry.space_group_name_H-M   'P 1'
#
loop_
_entity.id
_entity.type
_entity.pdbx_description
1 polymer ?
#
loop_
_entity_poly.entity_id
_entity_poly.type
_entity_poly.pdbx_seq_one_letter_code
_entity_poly.pdbx_strand_id
1 'polypeptide(L)'
;MPCGNSSLTLKVVSSIYKRNIQRLTQTYLTLSLEGIANSVQLSSPKVAEMHVLQMIQDGEIHATINQKDGMVRFLEDPEQYKSCAMIERIDSSIERMMKLSKKLTATDELMSCDPAYLSRAGKERAPRLDFDDYDPVPQKFSM
;
A
#
# COMPACT_ATOMS: atom_id res chain seq x y z
N MET A 1 -36.14 -13.53 3.12
CA MET A 1 -34.79 -13.57 3.70
C MET A 1 -33.86 -12.74 2.82
N PRO A 2 -33.37 -11.57 3.25
CA PRO A 2 -32.45 -10.78 2.44
C PRO A 2 -31.04 -11.36 2.54
N CYS A 3 -30.45 -11.52 1.37
CA CYS A 3 -29.32 -12.35 1.02
C CYS A 3 -27.93 -11.74 1.35
N GLY A 4 -27.06 -12.58 1.93
CA GLY A 4 -25.60 -12.75 1.75
C GLY A 4 -24.63 -11.55 1.76
N ASN A 5 -24.92 -10.46 1.07
CA ASN A 5 -23.94 -9.43 0.70
C ASN A 5 -24.26 -8.03 1.22
N SER A 6 -25.44 -7.81 1.80
CA SER A 6 -25.85 -6.50 2.36
C SER A 6 -24.92 -6.02 3.48
N SER A 7 -24.34 -6.95 4.25
CA SER A 7 -23.36 -6.61 5.28
C SER A 7 -22.02 -6.13 4.71
N LEU A 8 -21.63 -6.58 3.52
CA LEU A 8 -20.42 -6.12 2.82
C LEU A 8 -20.62 -4.75 2.20
N THR A 9 -21.77 -4.49 1.59
CA THR A 9 -22.05 -3.16 1.00
C THR A 9 -22.09 -2.08 2.07
N LEU A 10 -22.65 -2.37 3.25
CA LEU A 10 -22.59 -1.46 4.41
C LEU A 10 -21.16 -1.20 4.90
N LYS A 11 -20.30 -2.23 4.93
CA LYS A 11 -18.87 -2.07 5.26
C LYS A 11 -18.14 -1.19 4.25
N VAL A 12 -18.44 -1.34 2.95
CA VAL A 12 -17.85 -0.50 1.91
C VAL A 12 -18.24 0.97 2.12
N VAL A 13 -19.51 1.26 2.39
CA VAL A 13 -19.96 2.63 2.68
C VAL A 13 -19.24 3.20 3.92
N SER A 14 -19.14 2.42 5.00
CA SER A 14 -18.38 2.82 6.19
C SER A 14 -16.89 3.10 5.89
N SER A 15 -16.28 2.29 5.03
CA SER A 15 -14.88 2.46 4.63
C SER A 15 -14.62 3.73 3.83
N ILE A 16 -15.63 4.24 3.09
CA ILE A 16 -15.50 5.50 2.34
C ILE A 16 -15.36 6.67 3.31
N TYR A 17 -16.17 6.73 4.36
CA TYR A 17 -16.06 7.79 5.37
C TYR A 17 -14.72 7.75 6.10
N LYS A 18 -14.26 6.56 6.49
CA LYS A 18 -12.94 6.36 7.09
C LYS A 18 -11.82 6.85 6.18
N ARG A 19 -11.84 6.46 4.90
CA ARG A 19 -10.86 6.90 3.90
C ARG A 19 -10.88 8.41 3.68
N ASN A 20 -12.05 9.03 3.64
CA ASN A 20 -12.17 10.47 3.44
C ASN A 20 -11.61 11.25 4.63
N ILE A 21 -11.89 10.81 5.87
CA ILE A 21 -11.33 11.42 7.08
C ILE A 21 -9.80 11.27 7.11
N GLN A 22 -9.27 10.09 6.74
CA GLN A 22 -7.82 9.88 6.60
C GLN A 22 -7.16 10.84 5.60
N ARG A 23 -7.85 11.20 4.51
CA ARG A 23 -7.31 12.19 3.56
C ARG A 23 -7.23 13.59 4.19
N LEU A 24 -8.15 13.94 5.07
CA LEU A 24 -8.12 15.24 5.75
C LEU A 24 -6.89 15.36 6.66
N THR A 25 -6.38 14.27 7.22
CA THR A 25 -5.16 14.29 8.04
C THR A 25 -3.90 14.60 7.24
N GLN A 26 -3.95 14.46 5.90
CA GLN A 26 -2.83 14.76 5.00
C GLN A 26 -2.79 16.24 4.57
N THR A 27 -3.92 16.94 4.66
CA THR A 27 -4.05 18.33 4.19
C THR A 27 -4.27 19.33 5.32
N TYR A 28 -4.77 18.87 6.47
CA TYR A 28 -5.10 19.74 7.60
C TYR A 28 -4.36 19.30 8.85
N LEU A 29 -3.78 20.28 9.56
CA LEU A 29 -3.29 20.08 10.92
C LEU A 29 -4.43 20.20 11.95
N THR A 30 -5.39 21.09 11.69
CA THR A 30 -6.57 21.29 12.55
C THR A 30 -7.77 21.63 11.67
N LEU A 31 -8.92 21.05 11.99
CA LEU A 31 -10.16 21.23 11.24
C LEU A 31 -11.36 21.16 12.18
N SER A 32 -12.40 21.97 11.93
CA SER A 32 -13.62 21.94 12.75
C SER A 32 -14.43 20.67 12.49
N LEU A 33 -15.17 20.21 13.51
CA LEU A 33 -16.10 19.08 13.38
C LEU A 33 -17.17 19.32 12.31
N GLU A 34 -17.60 20.57 12.14
CA GLU A 34 -18.50 20.98 11.06
C GLU A 34 -17.80 20.90 9.69
N GLY A 35 -16.55 21.36 9.58
CA GLY A 35 -15.76 21.24 8.35
C GLY A 35 -15.51 19.79 7.93
N ILE A 36 -15.30 18.90 8.91
CA ILE A 36 -15.21 17.45 8.66
C ILE A 36 -16.55 16.91 8.18
N ALA A 37 -17.66 17.25 8.85
CA ALA A 37 -18.98 16.79 8.45
C ALA A 37 -19.32 17.21 7.00
N ASN A 38 -19.02 18.46 6.63
CA ASN A 38 -19.25 18.98 5.29
C ASN A 38 -18.35 18.30 4.24
N SER A 39 -17.07 18.08 4.57
CA SER A 39 -16.10 17.47 3.65
C SER A 39 -16.38 15.99 3.40
N VAL A 40 -16.93 15.29 4.39
CA VAL A 40 -17.20 13.84 4.37
C VAL A 40 -18.69 13.53 4.11
N GLN A 41 -19.51 14.57 3.95
CA GLN A 41 -20.96 14.51 3.71
C GLN A 41 -21.72 13.75 4.82
N LEU A 42 -21.35 14.01 6.08
CA LEU A 42 -22.05 13.49 7.24
C LEU A 42 -23.17 14.45 7.65
N SER A 43 -24.24 13.90 8.24
CA SER A 43 -25.46 14.64 8.56
C SER A 43 -25.29 15.69 9.67
N SER A 44 -24.29 15.55 10.54
CA SER A 44 -24.07 16.50 11.64
C SER A 44 -22.63 16.47 12.17
N PRO A 45 -22.16 17.55 12.81
CA PRO A 45 -20.86 17.57 13.49
C PRO A 45 -20.75 16.54 14.62
N LYS A 46 -21.86 16.18 15.28
CA LYS A 46 -21.89 15.11 16.30
C LYS A 46 -21.61 13.73 15.71
N VAL A 47 -22.13 13.47 14.51
CA VAL A 47 -21.85 12.22 13.80
C VAL A 47 -20.39 12.18 13.34
N ALA A 48 -19.86 13.31 12.88
CA ALA A 48 -18.44 13.43 12.56
C ALA A 48 -17.55 13.17 13.79
N GLU A 49 -17.90 13.73 14.95
CA GLU A 49 -17.18 13.49 16.20
C GLU A 49 -17.14 12.00 16.56
N MET A 50 -18.29 11.32 16.50
CA MET A 50 -18.38 9.89 16.77
C MET A 50 -17.50 9.06 15.83
N HIS A 51 -17.49 9.37 14.52
CA HIS A 51 -16.62 8.69 13.56
C HIS A 51 -15.13 8.95 13.84
N VAL A 52 -14.75 10.19 14.11
CA VAL A 52 -13.36 10.54 14.44
C VAL A 52 -12.92 9.83 15.72
N LEU A 53 -13.77 9.80 16.76
CA LEU A 53 -13.47 9.12 18.01
C LEU A 53 -13.26 7.62 17.80
N GLN A 54 -14.12 6.97 17.02
CA GLN A 54 -13.97 5.56 16.70
C GLN A 54 -12.67 5.28 15.93
N MET A 55 -12.33 6.14 14.94
CA MET A 55 -11.09 5.99 14.18
C MET A 55 -9.84 6.18 15.04
N ILE A 56 -9.87 7.05 16.06
CA ILE A 56 -8.79 7.20 17.03
C ILE A 56 -8.66 5.93 17.89
N GLN A 57 -9.78 5.38 18.38
CA GLN A 57 -9.78 4.15 19.19
C GLN A 57 -9.29 2.94 18.40
N ASP A 58 -9.66 2.83 17.13
CA ASP A 58 -9.23 1.76 16.22
C ASP A 58 -7.74 1.93 15.80
N GLY A 59 -7.08 3.05 16.12
CA GLY A 59 -5.72 3.36 15.70
C GLY A 59 -5.59 3.70 14.22
N GLU A 60 -6.69 4.08 13.55
CA GLU A 60 -6.72 4.40 12.12
C GLU A 60 -6.25 5.83 11.82
N ILE A 61 -6.36 6.73 12.80
CA ILE A 61 -5.83 8.11 12.76
C ILE A 61 -5.29 8.51 14.13
N HIS A 62 -4.30 9.38 14.12
CA HIS A 62 -3.78 10.03 15.33
C HIS A 62 -4.34 11.44 15.40
N ALA A 63 -5.21 11.71 16.37
CA ALA A 63 -5.86 13.01 16.50
C ALA A 63 -6.32 13.29 17.93
N THR A 64 -6.58 14.56 18.25
CA THR A 64 -7.18 15.00 19.51
C THR A 64 -8.39 15.86 19.22
N ILE A 65 -9.49 15.60 19.93
CA ILE A 65 -10.74 16.36 19.81
C ILE A 65 -10.81 17.38 20.94
N ASN A 66 -11.00 18.65 20.60
CA ASN A 66 -11.34 19.71 21.55
C ASN A 66 -12.83 20.02 21.43
N GLN A 67 -13.63 19.42 22.32
CA GLN A 67 -15.09 19.58 22.35
C GLN A 67 -15.53 21.01 22.68
N LYS A 68 -14.72 21.80 23.40
CA LYS A 68 -15.08 23.18 23.76
C LYS A 68 -15.09 24.09 22.53
N ASP A 69 -14.08 23.92 21.67
CA ASP A 69 -13.89 24.75 20.47
C ASP A 69 -14.47 24.07 19.21
N GLY A 70 -14.94 22.82 19.32
CA GLY A 70 -15.47 22.05 18.20
C GLY A 70 -14.41 21.70 17.14
N MET A 71 -13.15 21.58 17.55
CA MET A 71 -11.99 21.40 16.66
C MET A 71 -11.35 20.03 16.84
N VAL A 72 -10.85 19.47 15.74
CA VAL A 72 -10.04 18.25 15.71
C VAL A 72 -8.63 18.63 15.27
N ARG A 73 -7.63 18.32 16.09
CA ARG A 73 -6.21 18.47 15.74
C ARG A 73 -5.68 17.11 15.31
N PHE A 74 -5.19 17.02 14.08
CA PHE A 74 -4.53 15.82 13.57
C PHE A 74 -3.07 15.83 14.01
N LEU A 75 -2.57 14.65 14.37
CA LEU A 75 -1.22 14.41 14.86
C LEU A 75 -0.51 13.47 13.89
N GLU A 76 0.81 13.55 13.86
CA GLU A 76 1.62 12.53 13.19
C GLU A 76 1.56 11.21 13.96
N ASP A 77 1.84 10.13 13.25
CA ASP A 77 1.96 8.80 13.84
C ASP A 77 3.08 8.83 14.91
N PRO A 78 2.78 8.49 16.18
CA PRO A 78 3.77 8.45 17.24
C PRO A 78 4.74 7.27 17.12
N GLU A 79 4.58 6.38 16.12
CA GLU A 79 5.50 5.28 15.86
C GLU A 79 6.93 5.78 15.60
N GLN A 80 7.86 5.36 16.46
CA GLN A 80 9.27 5.77 16.41
C GLN A 80 10.19 4.70 15.82
N TYR A 81 9.68 3.50 15.51
CA TYR A 81 10.44 2.37 14.96
C TYR A 81 11.62 1.89 15.84
N LYS A 82 11.62 2.26 17.13
CA LYS A 82 12.70 1.92 18.08
C LYS A 82 12.36 0.71 18.96
N SER A 83 11.17 0.12 18.80
CA SER A 83 10.70 -0.95 19.66
C SER A 83 11.25 -2.32 19.22
N CYS A 84 11.49 -3.22 20.18
CA CYS A 84 11.85 -4.61 19.87
C CYS A 84 10.74 -5.32 19.06
N ALA A 85 9.48 -4.98 19.30
CA ALA A 85 8.36 -5.49 18.51
C ALA A 85 8.49 -5.15 17.01
N MET A 86 9.02 -3.96 16.67
CA MET A 86 9.26 -3.61 15.27
C MET A 86 10.36 -4.46 14.65
N ILE A 87 11.42 -4.75 15.41
CA ILE A 87 12.51 -5.65 14.96
C ILE A 87 11.95 -7.04 14.68
N GLU A 88 11.17 -7.61 15.59
CA GLU A 88 10.53 -8.92 15.40
C GLU A 88 9.61 -8.96 14.18
N ARG A 89 8.87 -7.88 13.91
CA ARG A 89 8.04 -7.76 12.70
C ARG A 89 8.86 -7.74 11.42
N ILE A 90 10.01 -7.06 11.43
CA ILE A 90 10.93 -7.01 10.30
C ILE A 90 11.54 -8.40 10.07
N ASP A 91 12.06 -9.03 11.11
CA ASP A 91 12.64 -10.38 11.03
C ASP A 91 11.64 -11.39 10.49
N SER A 92 10.40 -11.40 11.00
CA SER A 92 9.33 -12.26 10.50
C SER A 92 9.01 -12.00 9.02
N SER A 93 9.08 -10.74 8.59
CA SER A 93 8.86 -10.36 7.19
C SER A 93 9.99 -10.86 6.28
N ILE A 94 11.24 -10.77 6.75
CA ILE A 94 12.42 -11.28 6.05
C ILE A 94 12.33 -12.81 5.93
N GLU A 95 12.00 -13.52 7.01
CA GLU A 95 11.83 -14.97 7.00
C GLU A 95 10.77 -15.43 6.00
N ARG A 96 9.61 -14.76 5.99
CA ARG A 96 8.55 -15.01 5.01
C ARG A 96 9.06 -14.82 3.57
N MET A 97 9.82 -13.75 3.34
CA MET A 97 10.36 -13.44 2.01
C MET A 97 11.40 -14.47 1.56
N MET A 98 12.30 -14.87 2.46
CA MET A 98 13.26 -15.96 2.20
C MET A 98 12.57 -17.27 1.88
N LYS A 99 11.52 -17.63 2.64
CA LYS A 99 10.75 -18.85 2.39
C LYS A 99 10.06 -18.82 1.04
N LEU A 100 9.51 -17.66 0.64
CA LEU A 100 8.91 -17.48 -0.67
C LEU A 100 9.95 -17.58 -1.78
N SER A 101 11.10 -16.92 -1.63
CA SER A 101 12.21 -16.96 -2.60
C SER A 101 12.70 -18.39 -2.83
N LYS A 102 12.93 -19.16 -1.75
CA LYS A 102 13.32 -20.58 -1.85
C LYS A 102 12.30 -21.41 -2.63
N LYS A 103 11.00 -21.21 -2.38
CA LYS A 103 9.94 -21.88 -3.13
C LYS A 103 9.97 -21.50 -4.61
N LEU A 104 10.16 -20.22 -4.90
CA LEU A 104 10.23 -19.70 -6.26
C LEU A 104 11.41 -20.31 -7.04
N THR A 105 12.60 -20.34 -6.42
CA THR A 105 13.79 -20.98 -7.01
C THR A 105 13.56 -22.47 -7.25
N ALA A 106 12.97 -23.19 -6.30
CA ALA A 106 12.66 -24.62 -6.49
C ALA A 106 11.66 -24.86 -7.63
N THR A 107 10.66 -23.99 -7.80
CA THR A 107 9.76 -24.05 -8.97
C THR A 107 10.48 -23.71 -10.27
N ASP A 108 11.39 -22.74 -10.27
CA ASP A 108 12.15 -22.34 -11.46
C ASP A 108 13.11 -23.46 -11.92
N GLU A 109 13.79 -24.13 -10.98
CA GLU A 109 14.60 -25.32 -11.24
C GLU A 109 13.76 -26.45 -11.83
N LEU A 110 12.59 -26.73 -11.24
CA LEU A 110 11.68 -27.76 -11.73
C LEU A 110 11.18 -27.46 -13.16
N MET A 111 10.81 -26.21 -13.44
CA MET A 111 10.38 -25.78 -14.77
C MET A 111 11.52 -25.82 -15.79
N SER A 112 12.73 -25.45 -15.38
CA SER A 112 13.93 -25.49 -16.24
C SER A 112 14.29 -26.90 -16.69
N CYS A 113 13.92 -27.93 -15.93
CA CYS A 113 14.10 -29.33 -16.29
C CYS A 113 12.88 -29.97 -16.99
N ASP A 114 11.76 -29.25 -17.14
CA ASP A 114 10.54 -29.79 -17.74
C ASP A 114 10.70 -29.90 -19.27
N PRO A 115 10.63 -31.11 -19.86
CA PRO A 115 10.76 -31.30 -21.31
C PRO A 115 9.69 -30.56 -22.14
N ALA A 116 8.49 -30.33 -21.59
CA ALA A 116 7.46 -29.54 -22.26
C ALA A 116 7.81 -28.05 -22.32
N TYR A 117 8.52 -27.54 -21.31
CA TYR A 117 9.03 -26.17 -21.27
C TYR A 117 10.27 -26.02 -22.16
N LEU A 118 11.24 -26.93 -22.06
CA LEU A 118 12.47 -26.93 -22.86
C LEU A 118 12.20 -27.02 -24.37
N SER A 119 11.23 -27.82 -24.79
CA SER A 119 10.83 -27.92 -26.21
C SER A 119 10.19 -26.66 -26.77
N ARG A 120 9.63 -25.79 -25.91
CA ARG A 120 9.10 -24.47 -26.28
C ARG A 120 10.17 -23.39 -26.20
N ALA A 121 10.92 -23.31 -25.10
CA ALA A 121 11.98 -22.32 -24.90
C ALA A 121 13.15 -22.48 -25.89
N GLY A 122 13.48 -23.72 -26.28
CA GLY A 122 14.51 -24.00 -27.28
C GLY A 122 14.13 -23.58 -28.72
N LYS A 123 12.84 -23.42 -29.02
CA LYS A 123 12.38 -22.93 -30.33
C LYS A 123 12.49 -21.41 -30.48
N GLU A 124 12.38 -20.65 -29.39
CA GLU A 124 12.54 -19.19 -29.41
C GLU A 124 14.01 -18.72 -29.39
N ARG A 125 14.95 -19.59 -28.99
CA ARG A 125 16.40 -19.31 -28.95
C ARG A 125 17.16 -19.75 -30.21
N ALA A 126 16.53 -19.77 -31.39
CA ALA A 126 17.29 -19.84 -32.64
C ALA A 126 18.02 -18.49 -32.84
N PRO A 127 19.37 -18.48 -32.93
CA PRO A 127 20.12 -17.23 -32.96
C PRO A 127 20.02 -16.60 -34.35
N ARG A 128 19.44 -15.40 -34.42
CA ARG A 128 19.71 -14.41 -35.47
C ARG A 128 19.95 -13.07 -34.81
N LEU A 129 21.03 -12.99 -34.05
CA LEU A 129 21.71 -11.72 -33.86
C LEU A 129 22.88 -11.76 -34.83
N ASP A 130 22.66 -11.24 -36.04
CA ASP A 130 23.71 -11.00 -37.01
C ASP A 130 24.71 -10.03 -36.37
N PHE A 131 25.89 -10.53 -36.04
CA PHE A 131 26.96 -9.80 -35.33
C PHE A 131 27.88 -9.05 -36.31
N ASP A 132 27.33 -8.61 -37.45
CA ASP A 132 28.09 -8.07 -38.58
C ASP A 132 27.86 -6.57 -38.86
N ASP A 133 27.31 -5.82 -37.90
CA ASP A 133 27.20 -4.35 -38.01
C ASP A 133 28.18 -3.67 -37.04
N TYR A 134 29.48 -3.88 -37.28
CA TYR A 134 30.56 -3.12 -36.64
C TYR A 134 31.01 -2.03 -37.60
N ASP A 135 30.43 -0.84 -37.50
CA ASP A 135 30.88 0.35 -38.23
C ASP A 135 32.13 0.91 -37.52
N PRO A 136 33.34 0.87 -38.12
CA PRO A 136 34.54 1.38 -37.47
C PRO A 136 34.48 2.91 -37.40
N VAL A 137 34.33 3.44 -36.19
CA VAL A 137 34.41 4.88 -35.89
C VAL A 137 35.73 5.43 -36.45
N PRO A 138 35.71 6.46 -37.32
CA PRO A 138 36.94 7.03 -37.84
C PRO A 138 37.66 7.81 -36.73
N GLN A 139 38.81 7.30 -36.29
CA GLN A 139 39.75 8.04 -35.46
C GLN A 139 40.31 9.22 -36.25
N LYS A 140 39.77 10.42 -36.02
CA LYS A 140 40.49 11.66 -36.27
C LYS A 140 41.10 12.15 -34.97
N PHE A 141 42.34 11.75 -34.72
CA PHE A 141 43.26 12.55 -33.92
C PHE A 141 43.76 13.70 -34.81
N SER A 142 43.54 14.95 -34.39
CA SER A 142 44.45 16.03 -34.77
C SER A 142 45.19 16.46 -33.51
N MET A 143 46.50 16.66 -33.66
CA MET A 143 47.25 17.59 -32.79
C MET A 143 46.74 19.01 -32.98
#